data_AF-A0A812KDD3-F1
#
_entry.id   AF-A0A812KDD3-F1
#
_cell.length_a   1.000
_cell.length_b   1.000
_cell.length_c   1.000
_cell.angle_alpha   90.00
_cell.angle_beta   90.00
_cell.angle_gamma   90.00
#
_symmetry.space_group_name_H-M   'P 1'
#
loop_
_entity.id
_entity.type
_entity.pdbx_description
1 polymer ?
#
loop_
_entity_poly.entity_id
_entity_poly.type
_entity_poly.pdbx_seq_one_letter_code
_entity_poly.pdbx_strand_id
1 'polypeptide(L)'
;PCVLYQLGASWGPALARGQIWRLVTPVMLHANLTHLLFNVFFQLRMGFGMERQFGREKMMMIYFACGLFGNLMSVAVDPYKLAVGASTAGFGLIGVWLAEILLSWEILGPARERTVIWIVFMMISVTTMSSMTPNMDIFGHLGGALGGFLL
;
A
#
# COMPACT_ATOMS: atom_id res chain seq x y z
N PRO A 1 -19.15 8.59 6.53
CA PRO A 1 -18.00 9.09 7.35
C PRO A 1 -18.00 8.56 8.79
N CYS A 2 -19.11 8.68 9.55
CA CYS A 2 -19.18 8.22 10.94
C CYS A 2 -18.91 6.72 11.11
N VAL A 3 -19.42 5.86 10.22
CA VAL A 3 -19.23 4.40 10.32
C VAL A 3 -17.76 4.00 10.17
N LEU A 4 -17.07 4.49 9.14
CA LEU A 4 -15.64 4.17 8.93
C LEU A 4 -14.78 4.65 10.11
N TYR A 5 -15.09 5.82 10.67
CA TYR A 5 -14.42 6.28 11.89
C TYR A 5 -14.62 5.32 13.07
N GLN A 6 -15.86 4.86 13.30
CA GLN A 6 -16.17 3.89 14.36
C GLN A 6 -15.47 2.54 14.14
N LEU A 7 -15.37 2.09 12.89
CA LEU A 7 -14.73 0.83 12.51
C LEU A 7 -13.19 0.88 12.53
N GLY A 8 -12.57 2.04 12.74
CA GLY A 8 -11.12 2.17 12.88
C GLY A 8 -10.39 2.77 11.68
N ALA A 9 -11.02 3.64 10.90
CA ALA A 9 -10.33 4.47 9.92
C ALA A 9 -9.18 5.28 10.55
N SER A 10 -8.15 5.59 9.77
CA SER A 10 -7.03 6.40 10.21
C SER A 10 -7.51 7.82 10.49
N TRP A 11 -7.14 8.36 11.65
CA TRP A 11 -7.51 9.71 12.05
C TRP A 11 -6.52 10.26 13.08
N GLY A 12 -5.78 11.31 12.71
CA GLY A 12 -4.72 11.90 13.54
C GLY A 12 -5.18 12.31 14.95
N PRO A 13 -6.28 13.05 15.11
CA PRO A 13 -6.79 13.42 16.43
C PRO A 13 -7.16 12.23 17.32
N ALA A 14 -7.59 11.09 16.76
CA ALA A 14 -7.85 9.89 17.56
C ALA A 14 -6.55 9.18 17.95
N LEU A 15 -5.57 9.17 17.06
CA LEU A 15 -4.22 8.65 17.34
C LEU A 15 -3.54 9.44 18.47
N ALA A 16 -3.64 10.76 18.46
CA ALA A 16 -3.16 11.63 19.53
C ALA A 16 -3.80 11.34 20.90
N ARG A 17 -4.98 10.69 20.92
CA ARG A 17 -5.66 10.21 22.14
C ARG A 17 -5.36 8.74 22.48
N GLY A 18 -4.32 8.17 21.87
CA GLY A 18 -3.86 6.80 22.17
C GLY A 18 -4.52 5.69 21.34
N GLN A 19 -5.33 6.01 20.32
CA GLN A 19 -5.97 4.99 19.48
C GLN A 19 -5.02 4.41 18.42
N ILE A 20 -3.87 3.87 18.85
CA ILE A 20 -2.75 3.42 17.99
C ILE A 20 -3.11 2.33 16.98
N TRP A 21 -4.15 1.53 17.27
CA TRP A 21 -4.65 0.51 16.34
C TRP A 21 -5.13 1.11 15.02
N ARG A 22 -5.49 2.40 14.99
CA ARG A 22 -5.86 3.15 13.78
C ARG A 22 -4.71 3.33 12.78
N LEU A 23 -3.50 2.90 13.10
CA LEU A 23 -2.42 2.79 12.13
C LEU A 23 -2.44 1.46 11.35
N VAL A 24 -3.18 0.45 11.83
CA VAL A 24 -3.21 -0.89 11.24
C VAL A 24 -4.60 -1.24 10.71
N THR A 25 -5.65 -0.97 11.49
CA THR A 25 -7.04 -1.26 11.10
C THR A 25 -7.51 -0.66 9.76
N PRO A 26 -7.05 0.53 9.30
CA PRO A 26 -7.54 1.12 8.06
C PRO A 26 -7.27 0.25 6.82
N VAL A 27 -6.23 -0.59 6.86
CA VAL A 27 -5.85 -1.52 5.79
C VAL A 27 -6.97 -2.53 5.49
N MET A 28 -7.84 -2.81 6.46
CA MET A 28 -8.97 -3.75 6.31
C MET A 28 -10.27 -3.06 5.86
N LEU A 29 -10.33 -1.73 5.90
CA LEU A 29 -11.54 -0.95 5.65
C LEU A 29 -11.54 -0.39 4.24
N HIS A 30 -12.72 -0.30 3.62
CA HIS A 30 -12.87 0.26 2.28
C HIS A 30 -14.06 1.21 2.22
N ALA A 31 -13.92 2.28 1.44
CA ALA A 31 -14.92 3.34 1.36
C ALA A 31 -16.20 2.91 0.62
N ASN A 32 -16.06 1.99 -0.34
CA ASN A 32 -17.15 1.46 -1.16
C ASN A 32 -16.70 0.16 -1.85
N LEU A 33 -17.63 -0.51 -2.54
CA LEU A 33 -17.38 -1.78 -3.23
C LEU A 33 -16.33 -1.65 -4.33
N THR A 34 -16.39 -0.60 -5.14
CA THR A 34 -15.41 -0.37 -6.22
C THR A 34 -14.00 -0.23 -5.68
N HIS A 35 -13.82 0.54 -4.60
CA HIS A 35 -12.55 0.69 -3.90
C HIS A 35 -12.04 -0.65 -3.35
N LEU A 36 -12.91 -1.50 -2.80
CA LEU A 36 -12.55 -2.85 -2.36
C LEU A 36 -12.10 -3.73 -3.53
N LEU A 37 -12.88 -3.78 -4.61
CA LEU A 37 -12.58 -4.63 -5.76
C LEU A 37 -11.24 -4.26 -6.42
N PHE A 38 -10.94 -2.97 -6.56
CA PHE A 38 -9.64 -2.53 -7.06
C PHE A 38 -8.48 -2.94 -6.16
N ASN A 39 -8.62 -2.80 -4.84
CA ASN A 39 -7.58 -3.20 -3.89
C ASN A 39 -7.35 -4.71 -3.91
N VAL A 40 -8.42 -5.51 -3.92
CA VAL A 40 -8.33 -6.98 -3.99
C VAL A 40 -7.65 -7.39 -5.30
N PHE A 41 -8.08 -6.86 -6.44
CA PHE A 41 -7.44 -7.16 -7.72
C PHE A 41 -5.94 -6.83 -7.71
N PHE A 42 -5.60 -5.63 -7.25
CA PHE A 42 -4.22 -5.16 -7.15
C PHE A 42 -3.37 -6.05 -6.22
N GLN A 43 -3.90 -6.40 -5.05
CA GLN A 43 -3.23 -7.28 -4.09
C GLN A 43 -3.05 -8.69 -4.61
N LEU A 44 -4.03 -9.28 -5.29
CA LEU A 44 -3.86 -10.61 -5.88
C LEU A 44 -2.77 -10.58 -6.95
N ARG A 45 -2.71 -9.50 -7.74
CA ARG A 45 -1.70 -9.34 -8.79
C ARG A 45 -0.28 -9.19 -8.21
N MET A 46 -0.09 -8.37 -7.18
CA MET A 46 1.24 -8.15 -6.57
C MET A 46 1.61 -9.28 -5.59
N GLY A 47 0.65 -9.66 -4.74
CA GLY A 47 0.85 -10.50 -3.58
C GLY A 47 1.12 -11.96 -3.88
N PHE A 48 0.49 -12.58 -4.89
CA PHE A 48 0.70 -14.02 -5.13
C PHE A 48 2.14 -14.37 -5.52
N GLY A 49 2.81 -13.52 -6.29
CA GLY A 49 4.22 -13.72 -6.64
C GLY A 49 5.10 -13.61 -5.40
N MET A 50 4.92 -12.54 -4.64
CA MET A 50 5.68 -12.25 -3.43
C MET A 50 5.43 -13.29 -2.32
N GLU A 51 4.20 -13.76 -2.15
CA GLU A 51 3.86 -14.80 -1.16
C GLU A 51 4.55 -16.12 -1.49
N ARG A 52 4.62 -16.51 -2.77
CA ARG A 52 5.35 -17.71 -3.19
C ARG A 52 6.85 -17.60 -2.93
N GLN A 53 7.39 -16.39 -3.03
CA GLN A 53 8.82 -16.13 -2.84
C GLN A 53 9.21 -16.02 -1.36
N PHE A 54 8.47 -15.25 -0.57
CA PHE A 54 8.77 -14.98 0.83
C PHE A 54 8.12 -15.97 1.79
N GLY A 55 7.08 -16.68 1.36
CA GLY A 55 6.21 -17.45 2.22
C GLY A 55 5.14 -16.60 2.90
N ARG A 56 4.03 -17.25 3.29
CA ARG A 56 2.84 -16.62 3.85
C ARG A 56 3.11 -15.73 5.07
N GLU A 57 3.95 -16.20 5.99
CA GLU A 57 4.20 -15.49 7.26
C GLU A 57 4.97 -14.18 7.04
N LYS A 58 6.05 -14.23 6.26
CA LYS A 58 6.81 -13.03 5.90
C LYS A 58 5.98 -12.06 5.08
N MET A 59 5.21 -12.57 4.12
CA MET A 59 4.34 -11.74 3.30
C MET A 59 3.31 -11.00 4.16
N MET A 60 2.71 -11.66 5.16
CA MET A 60 1.78 -11.03 6.09
C MET A 60 2.46 -9.91 6.89
N MET A 61 3.67 -10.14 7.42
CA MET A 61 4.42 -9.13 8.17
C MET A 61 4.78 -7.92 7.30
N ILE A 62 5.31 -8.16 6.09
CA ILE A 62 5.66 -7.11 5.12
C ILE A 62 4.42 -6.30 4.78
N TYR A 63 3.30 -6.96 4.48
CA TYR A 63 2.06 -6.30 4.10
C TYR A 63 1.54 -5.33 5.17
N PHE A 64 1.48 -5.79 6.43
CA PHE A 64 1.03 -4.92 7.53
C PHE A 64 2.06 -3.83 7.89
N ALA A 65 3.36 -4.11 7.77
CA ALA A 65 4.40 -3.11 7.97
C ALA A 65 4.34 -1.99 6.92
N CYS A 66 4.15 -2.33 5.65
CA CYS A 66 3.90 -1.39 4.56
C CYS A 66 2.68 -0.51 4.85
N GLY A 67 1.56 -1.13 5.25
CA GLY A 67 0.34 -0.40 5.63
C GLY A 67 0.55 0.55 6.81
N LEU A 68 1.31 0.11 7.81
CA LEU A 68 1.69 0.91 8.98
C LEU A 68 2.52 2.14 8.59
N PHE A 69 3.58 1.97 7.80
CA PHE A 69 4.40 3.10 7.31
C PHE A 69 3.59 4.10 6.49
N GLY A 70 2.71 3.60 5.61
CA GLY A 70 1.80 4.47 4.87
C GLY A 70 0.87 5.27 5.78
N ASN A 71 0.17 4.61 6.70
CA ASN A 71 -0.75 5.29 7.62
C ASN A 71 -0.02 6.27 8.55
N LEU A 72 1.21 5.96 8.97
CA LEU A 72 2.07 6.87 9.73
C LEU A 72 2.40 8.14 8.93
N MET A 73 2.86 7.99 7.68
CA MET A 73 3.20 9.14 6.84
C MET A 73 1.96 9.98 6.50
N SER A 74 0.84 9.33 6.20
CA SER A 74 -0.45 9.99 5.98
C SER A 74 -0.83 10.88 7.16
N VAL A 75 -0.82 10.33 8.38
CA VAL A 75 -1.20 11.09 9.58
C VAL A 75 -0.18 12.16 9.94
N ALA A 76 1.11 11.94 9.68
CA ALA A 76 2.15 12.92 9.93
C ALA A 76 2.02 14.16 9.03
N VAL A 77 1.57 13.99 7.78
CA VAL A 77 1.47 15.07 6.80
C VAL A 77 0.07 15.69 6.74
N ASP A 78 -0.98 14.87 6.81
CA ASP A 78 -2.38 15.29 6.76
C ASP A 78 -3.19 14.62 7.90
N PRO A 79 -3.01 15.08 9.16
CA PRO A 79 -3.62 14.44 10.33
C PRO A 79 -5.16 14.51 10.33
N TYR A 80 -5.74 15.41 9.56
CA TYR A 80 -7.19 15.60 9.42
C TYR A 80 -7.75 14.92 8.17
N LYS A 81 -7.02 13.97 7.58
CA LYS A 81 -7.54 13.06 6.57
C LYS A 81 -8.09 11.80 7.22
N LEU A 82 -9.38 11.52 6.96
CA LEU A 82 -9.98 10.24 7.32
C LEU A 82 -9.63 9.21 6.24
N ALA A 83 -8.61 8.39 6.49
CA ALA A 83 -8.11 7.44 5.50
C ALA A 83 -8.53 5.99 5.81
N VAL A 84 -8.86 5.26 4.74
CA VAL A 84 -9.12 3.82 4.74
C VAL A 84 -8.59 3.24 3.44
N GLY A 85 -8.37 1.94 3.43
CA GLY A 85 -8.01 1.22 2.24
C GLY A 85 -6.72 0.45 2.44
N ALA A 86 -6.69 -0.70 1.81
CA ALA A 86 -5.54 -1.57 1.77
C ALA A 86 -4.42 -1.06 0.82
N SER A 87 -4.63 0.08 0.17
CA SER A 87 -3.75 0.62 -0.84
C SER A 87 -2.43 1.12 -0.26
N THR A 88 -2.37 1.56 1.01
CA THR A 88 -1.09 1.87 1.67
C THR A 88 -0.17 0.64 1.70
N ALA A 89 -0.71 -0.52 2.05
CA ALA A 89 0.02 -1.79 1.99
C ALA A 89 0.36 -2.18 0.55
N GLY A 90 -0.59 -2.04 -0.39
CA GLY A 90 -0.38 -2.34 -1.81
C GLY A 90 0.75 -1.51 -2.44
N PHE A 91 0.79 -0.20 -2.17
CA PHE A 91 1.89 0.66 -2.62
C PHE A 91 3.22 0.27 -1.96
N GLY A 92 3.21 -0.18 -0.70
CA GLY A 92 4.42 -0.74 -0.10
C GLY A 92 4.90 -2.02 -0.75
N LEU A 93 4.01 -2.89 -1.23
CA LEU A 93 4.41 -4.03 -2.05
C LEU A 93 5.09 -3.61 -3.37
N ILE A 94 4.69 -2.47 -3.97
CA ILE A 94 5.44 -1.89 -5.10
C ILE A 94 6.85 -1.49 -4.65
N GLY A 95 6.97 -0.88 -3.46
CA GLY A 95 8.26 -0.50 -2.87
C GLY A 95 9.20 -1.69 -2.69
N VAL A 96 8.72 -2.76 -2.05
CA VAL A 96 9.48 -4.01 -1.86
C VAL A 96 9.90 -4.57 -3.22
N TRP A 97 8.95 -4.68 -4.17
CA TRP A 97 9.23 -5.20 -5.50
C TRP A 97 10.29 -4.37 -6.25
N LEU A 98 10.25 -3.04 -6.11
CA LEU A 98 11.26 -2.16 -6.69
C LEU A 98 12.64 -2.39 -6.04
N ALA A 99 12.71 -2.52 -4.72
CA ALA A 99 13.95 -2.83 -4.02
C ALA A 99 14.54 -4.17 -4.51
N GLU A 100 13.72 -5.21 -4.65
CA GLU A 100 14.16 -6.51 -5.18
C GLU A 100 14.72 -6.42 -6.60
N ILE A 101 14.07 -5.65 -7.48
CA ILE A 101 14.55 -5.43 -8.85
C ILE A 101 15.91 -4.75 -8.84
N LEU A 102 16.09 -3.71 -8.02
CA LEU A 102 17.36 -2.98 -7.95
C LEU A 102 18.48 -3.86 -7.40
N LEU A 103 18.20 -4.62 -6.34
CA LEU A 103 19.17 -5.53 -5.73
C LEU A 103 19.53 -6.71 -6.64
N SER A 104 18.60 -7.13 -7.51
CA SER A 104 18.79 -8.29 -8.39
C SER A 104 19.12 -7.92 -9.84
N TRP A 105 19.28 -6.63 -10.15
CA TRP A 105 19.26 -6.11 -11.53
C TRP A 105 20.23 -6.80 -12.49
N GLU A 106 21.44 -7.09 -12.01
CA GLU A 106 22.50 -7.72 -12.81
C GLU A 106 22.25 -9.22 -13.06
N ILE A 107 21.45 -9.86 -12.23
CA ILE A 107 21.18 -11.30 -12.28
C ILE A 107 19.93 -11.60 -13.13
N LEU A 108 19.07 -10.60 -13.39
CA LEU A 108 17.82 -10.77 -14.14
C LEU A 108 18.02 -11.30 -15.57
N GLY A 109 19.16 -11.02 -16.21
CA GLY A 109 19.47 -11.50 -17.56
C GLY A 109 18.32 -11.23 -18.56
N PRO A 110 17.86 -12.25 -19.33
CA PRO A 110 16.74 -12.10 -20.27
C PRO A 110 15.39 -11.70 -19.64
N ALA A 111 15.19 -11.89 -18.33
CA ALA A 111 13.96 -11.48 -17.66
C ALA A 111 13.84 -9.95 -17.53
N ARG A 112 14.94 -9.20 -17.73
CA ARG A 112 14.99 -7.74 -17.60
C ARG A 112 13.98 -7.03 -18.50
N GLU A 113 13.81 -7.46 -19.75
CA GLU A 113 12.83 -6.87 -20.67
C GLU A 113 11.40 -7.00 -20.13
N ARG A 114 11.03 -8.19 -19.66
CA ARG A 114 9.73 -8.45 -19.03
C ARG A 114 9.55 -7.59 -17.78
N THR A 115 10.58 -7.46 -16.95
CA THR A 115 10.54 -6.60 -15.75
C THR A 115 10.29 -5.14 -16.12
N VAL A 116 10.96 -4.60 -17.15
CA VAL A 116 10.74 -3.22 -17.61
C VAL A 116 9.31 -3.02 -18.09
N ILE A 117 8.75 -3.97 -18.87
CA ILE A 117 7.34 -3.92 -19.29
C ILE A 117 6.41 -3.88 -18.07
N TRP A 118 6.68 -4.67 -17.04
CA TRP A 118 5.90 -4.65 -15.80
C TRP A 118 6.02 -3.32 -15.06
N ILE A 119 7.21 -2.72 -14.99
CA ILE A 119 7.40 -1.39 -14.37
C ILE A 119 6.54 -0.36 -15.10
N VAL A 120 6.60 -0.32 -16.44
CA VAL A 120 5.82 0.61 -17.26
C VAL A 120 4.31 0.38 -17.06
N PHE A 121 3.87 -0.88 -17.08
CA PHE A 121 2.47 -1.23 -16.81
C PHE A 121 2.02 -0.74 -15.43
N MET A 122 2.83 -0.93 -14.39
CA MET A 122 2.50 -0.51 -13.03
C MET A 122 2.46 1.02 -12.92
N MET A 123 3.40 1.73 -13.53
CA MET A 123 3.43 3.20 -13.56
C MET A 123 2.18 3.79 -14.22
N ILE A 124 1.79 3.26 -15.39
CA ILE A 124 0.55 3.67 -16.06
C ILE A 124 -0.65 3.36 -15.17
N SER A 125 -0.75 2.12 -14.67
CA SER A 125 -1.86 1.68 -13.82
C SER A 125 -2.05 2.56 -12.59
N VAL A 126 -0.97 2.83 -11.85
CA VAL A 126 -0.98 3.69 -10.66
C VAL A 126 -1.41 5.11 -11.03
N THR A 127 -0.86 5.68 -12.11
CA THR A 127 -1.17 7.05 -12.54
C THR A 127 -2.64 7.20 -12.95
N THR A 128 -3.18 6.24 -13.72
CA THR A 128 -4.59 6.22 -14.13
C THR A 128 -5.52 6.02 -12.95
N MET A 129 -5.23 5.09 -12.04
CA MET A 129 -6.07 4.88 -10.84
C MET A 129 -6.06 6.10 -9.91
N SER A 130 -4.91 6.77 -9.81
CA SER A 130 -4.76 8.00 -9.02
C SER A 130 -5.59 9.14 -9.58
N SER A 131 -5.62 9.32 -10.91
CA SER A 131 -6.40 10.39 -11.54
C SER A 131 -7.92 10.15 -11.47
N MET A 132 -8.35 8.90 -11.32
CA MET A 132 -9.77 8.51 -11.23
C MET A 132 -10.33 8.52 -9.81
N THR A 133 -9.49 8.74 -8.78
CA THR A 133 -9.90 8.63 -7.38
C THR A 133 -9.79 9.97 -6.66
N PRO A 134 -10.89 10.76 -6.60
CA PRO A 134 -10.91 11.99 -5.83
C PRO A 134 -10.58 11.73 -4.36
N ASN A 135 -9.83 12.64 -3.74
CA ASN A 135 -9.41 12.57 -2.32
C ASN A 135 -8.51 11.39 -1.95
N MET A 136 -7.81 10.76 -2.91
CA MET A 136 -6.84 9.71 -2.65
C MET A 136 -5.77 10.12 -1.62
N ASP A 137 -5.34 9.18 -0.79
CA ASP A 137 -4.30 9.40 0.22
C ASP A 137 -2.89 9.28 -0.36
N ILE A 138 -2.44 10.35 -1.03
CA ILE A 138 -1.13 10.38 -1.71
C ILE A 138 0.02 10.18 -0.72
N PHE A 139 -0.03 10.79 0.47
CA PHE A 139 1.01 10.62 1.48
C PHE A 139 1.00 9.23 2.10
N GLY A 140 -0.19 8.62 2.26
CA GLY A 140 -0.32 7.22 2.63
C GLY A 140 0.31 6.28 1.60
N HIS A 141 0.11 6.54 0.32
CA HIS A 141 0.70 5.75 -0.77
C HIS A 141 2.22 5.90 -0.85
N LEU A 142 2.71 7.14 -0.77
CA LEU A 142 4.14 7.42 -0.76
C LEU A 142 4.83 6.79 0.46
N GLY A 143 4.24 6.90 1.65
CA GLY A 143 4.77 6.31 2.87
C GLY A 143 4.76 4.79 2.84
N GLY A 144 3.73 4.19 2.24
CA GLY A 144 3.68 2.76 1.98
C GLY A 144 4.83 2.34 1.09
N ALA A 145 4.95 2.95 -0.10
CA ALA A 145 6.00 2.66 -1.07
C ALA A 145 7.41 2.82 -0.51
N LEU A 146 7.68 3.93 0.18
CA LEU A 146 8.98 4.17 0.81
C LEU A 146 9.25 3.18 1.94
N GLY A 147 8.26 2.92 2.80
CA GLY A 147 8.37 1.95 3.89
C GLY A 147 8.69 0.55 3.35
N GLY A 148 7.96 0.10 2.33
CA GLY A 148 8.21 -1.18 1.69
C GLY A 148 9.55 -1.26 0.97
N PHE A 149 10.02 -0.18 0.35
CA PHE A 149 11.35 -0.14 -0.28
C PHE A 149 12.50 -0.33 0.72
N LEU A 150 12.28 0.07 1.98
CA LEU A 150 13.29 0.00 3.04
C LEU A 150 13.22 -1.30 3.87
N LEU A 151 12.21 -2.16 3.64
CA LEU A 151 12.06 -3.47 4.28
C LEU A 151 12.84 -4.56 3.55
#